data_AF-A0A7S4HKH5-F1
#
_entry.id   AF-A0A7S4HKH5-F1
#
_cell.length_a   1.000
_cell.length_b   1.000
_cell.length_c   1.000
_cell.angle_alpha   90.00
_cell.angle_beta   90.00
_cell.angle_gamma   90.00
#
_symmetry.space_group_name_H-M   'P 1'
#
loop_
_entity.id
_entity.type
_entity.pdbx_description
1 polymer ?
#
loop_
_entity_poly.entity_id
_entity_poly.type
_entity_poly.pdbx_seq_one_letter_code
_entity_poly.pdbx_strand_id
1 'polypeptide(L)'
;MPSITAATFFLLWFLILVPTLSFAPTRSTGIYKTKPLLANRNVIVLSHNVSQTVADGLFDVNTLLTGRVDVLARCVNAALWVSNGIRRDTTIFLMLFPQNLTVEIRGEDVKGLNPDERTIALYLQRTLLVGSSTHRNRICIDSTITEKKEKLKVCNDRPLIVNPHKPGSRSKSEKKALRTERKAREAMLRRIRKSMNETTFPQGFALHRDDSLIKRMASLEKEDNKLSSTGVLMFEESGDSLWDVIEAETISATTTLILGDQIGYAPCDEEYLVGQIGKVKRVSLGPLSLLTSQCITITHHYLDRQATDVT
;
A
#
# COMPACT_ATOMS: atom_id res chain seq x y z
N MET A 1 6.26 64.39 -48.93
CA MET A 1 7.49 63.96 -48.23
C MET A 1 7.66 64.79 -46.96
N PRO A 2 7.98 64.25 -45.77
CA PRO A 2 7.90 62.87 -45.30
C PRO A 2 7.08 62.67 -43.97
N SER A 3 6.65 61.41 -43.78
CA SER A 3 6.47 60.60 -42.55
C SER A 3 6.00 61.22 -41.21
N ILE A 4 4.76 60.88 -40.84
CA ILE A 4 4.25 60.89 -39.47
C ILE A 4 4.62 59.55 -38.82
N THR A 5 5.40 59.60 -37.74
CA THR A 5 5.80 58.44 -36.94
C THR A 5 4.66 58.03 -35.99
N ALA A 6 3.92 57.00 -36.40
CA ALA A 6 2.98 56.27 -35.56
C ALA A 6 3.74 55.36 -34.59
N ALA A 7 4.13 55.85 -33.41
CA ALA A 7 4.79 55.00 -32.40
C ALA A 7 4.67 55.46 -30.94
N THR A 8 3.72 56.33 -30.58
CA THR A 8 3.59 56.80 -29.18
C THR A 8 2.17 56.79 -28.63
N PHE A 9 1.22 56.14 -29.30
CA PHE A 9 -0.18 56.03 -28.85
C PHE A 9 -0.64 54.61 -28.50
N PHE A 10 0.27 53.67 -28.29
CA PHE A 10 -0.06 52.28 -27.95
C PHE A 10 0.18 51.88 -26.49
N LEU A 11 0.64 52.81 -25.64
CA LEU A 11 0.99 52.53 -24.24
C LEU A 11 0.02 53.12 -23.21
N LEU A 12 -1.04 53.83 -23.66
CA LEU A 12 -2.04 54.43 -22.78
C LEU A 12 -3.46 53.87 -22.98
N TRP A 13 -3.59 52.74 -23.67
CA TRP A 13 -4.88 52.05 -23.88
C TRP A 13 -4.82 50.57 -23.46
N PHE A 14 -4.02 50.27 -22.43
CA PHE A 14 -4.02 48.94 -21.79
C PHE A 14 -4.36 48.99 -20.28
N LEU A 15 -4.75 50.17 -19.78
CA LEU A 15 -4.93 50.43 -18.35
C LEU A 15 -6.39 50.75 -17.93
N ILE A 16 -7.38 50.59 -18.82
CA ILE A 16 -8.79 50.98 -18.54
C ILE A 16 -9.81 49.82 -18.69
N LEU A 17 -9.39 48.57 -18.90
CA LEU A 17 -10.37 47.47 -19.03
C LEU A 17 -9.90 46.11 -18.51
N VAL A 18 -9.20 46.09 -17.37
CA VAL A 18 -9.12 44.88 -16.56
C VAL A 18 -10.18 45.03 -15.46
N PRO A 19 -11.34 44.35 -15.53
CA PRO A 19 -12.22 44.28 -14.39
C PRO A 19 -11.40 43.66 -13.25
N THR A 20 -11.23 44.42 -12.17
CA THR A 20 -10.75 43.92 -10.89
C THR A 20 -11.81 42.96 -10.35
N LEU A 21 -11.85 41.75 -10.92
CA LEU A 21 -12.49 40.61 -10.30
C LEU A 21 -11.79 40.43 -8.96
N SER A 22 -12.38 40.99 -7.91
CA SER A 22 -12.11 40.60 -6.54
C SER A 22 -12.42 39.11 -6.47
N PHE A 23 -11.40 38.30 -6.69
CA PHE A 23 -11.38 36.90 -6.35
C PHE A 23 -11.33 36.83 -4.83
N ALA A 24 -12.45 37.18 -4.20
CA ALA A 24 -12.72 36.70 -2.85
C ALA A 24 -12.78 35.18 -2.99
N PRO A 25 -11.91 34.41 -2.33
CA PRO A 25 -12.12 32.98 -2.25
C PRO A 25 -13.44 32.81 -1.51
N THR A 26 -14.51 32.50 -2.23
CA THR A 26 -15.71 31.95 -1.61
C THR A 26 -15.26 30.63 -1.02
N ARG A 27 -14.84 30.68 0.25
CA ARG A 27 -14.59 29.52 1.08
C ARG A 27 -15.96 28.92 1.31
N SER A 28 -16.42 28.19 0.30
CA SER A 28 -17.50 27.23 0.43
C SER A 28 -17.02 26.26 1.49
N THR A 29 -17.42 26.51 2.73
CA THR A 29 -17.45 25.52 3.81
C THR A 29 -18.58 24.52 3.54
N GLY A 30 -18.79 24.17 2.26
CA GLY A 30 -19.52 22.99 1.86
C GLY A 30 -18.68 21.82 2.34
N ILE A 31 -19.01 21.34 3.53
CA ILE A 31 -18.80 19.94 3.88
C ILE A 31 -19.54 19.20 2.78
N TYR A 32 -18.84 18.79 1.72
CA TYR A 32 -19.38 17.85 0.76
C TYR A 32 -19.65 16.60 1.57
N LYS A 33 -20.89 16.46 2.05
CA LYS A 33 -21.43 15.19 2.53
C LYS A 33 -21.38 14.30 1.30
N THR A 34 -20.28 13.57 1.15
CA THR A 34 -20.21 12.43 0.24
C THR A 34 -21.41 11.57 0.59
N LYS A 35 -22.32 11.33 -0.38
CA LYS A 35 -23.35 10.29 -0.23
C LYS A 35 -22.62 9.05 0.31
N PRO A 36 -23.11 8.38 1.37
CA PRO A 36 -22.50 7.14 1.82
C PRO A 36 -22.55 6.18 0.63
N LEU A 37 -21.39 5.84 0.10
CA LEU A 37 -21.28 4.84 -0.96
C LEU A 37 -21.80 3.54 -0.34
N LEU A 38 -22.84 2.95 -0.95
CA LEU A 38 -23.51 1.76 -0.43
C LEU A 38 -22.62 0.51 -0.45
N ALA A 39 -21.45 0.58 -1.08
CA ALA A 39 -20.62 -0.59 -1.37
C ALA A 39 -19.19 -0.48 -0.84
N ASN A 40 -18.75 -1.47 -0.05
CA ASN A 40 -17.38 -1.55 0.43
C ASN A 40 -16.44 -2.08 -0.65
N ARG A 41 -15.20 -1.59 -0.64
CA ARG A 41 -14.18 -1.93 -1.63
C ARG A 41 -12.98 -2.53 -0.92
N ASN A 42 -12.68 -3.79 -1.22
CA ASN A 42 -11.49 -4.45 -0.73
C ASN A 42 -10.44 -4.48 -1.83
N VAL A 43 -9.22 -4.06 -1.53
CA VAL A 43 -8.10 -4.09 -2.48
C VAL A 43 -7.03 -5.00 -1.93
N ILE A 44 -6.81 -6.15 -2.56
CA ILE A 44 -5.78 -7.11 -2.19
C ILE A 44 -4.63 -6.98 -3.17
N VAL A 45 -3.44 -6.66 -2.66
CA VAL A 45 -2.20 -6.57 -3.44
C VAL A 45 -1.26 -7.69 -3.01
N LEU A 46 -0.98 -8.61 -3.93
CA LEU A 46 -0.07 -9.73 -3.75
C LEU A 46 1.36 -9.26 -4.08
N SER A 47 2.16 -9.09 -3.04
CA SER A 47 3.53 -8.57 -3.15
C SER A 47 4.53 -9.71 -2.97
N HIS A 48 5.28 -10.00 -4.03
CA HIS A 48 6.20 -11.11 -4.10
C HIS A 48 7.64 -10.67 -3.86
N ASN A 49 8.49 -11.64 -3.52
CA ASN A 49 9.92 -11.42 -3.29
C ASN A 49 10.23 -10.33 -2.25
N VAL A 50 9.36 -10.19 -1.23
CA VAL A 50 9.56 -9.26 -0.13
C VAL A 50 10.63 -9.84 0.80
N SER A 51 11.74 -9.12 0.96
CA SER A 51 12.84 -9.57 1.80
C SER A 51 12.43 -9.63 3.28
N GLN A 52 13.07 -10.53 4.04
CA GLN A 52 12.86 -10.61 5.50
C GLN A 52 13.10 -9.27 6.20
N THR A 53 14.07 -8.49 5.72
CA THR A 53 14.37 -7.17 6.29
C THR A 53 13.21 -6.21 6.11
N VAL A 54 12.54 -6.23 4.96
CA VAL A 54 11.35 -5.39 4.72
C VAL A 54 10.19 -5.88 5.58
N ALA A 55 9.94 -7.19 5.63
CA ALA A 55 8.91 -7.80 6.45
C ALA A 55 9.06 -7.52 7.96
N ASP A 56 10.31 -7.39 8.43
CA ASP A 56 10.61 -6.96 9.80
C ASP A 56 10.54 -5.44 10.02
N GLY A 57 10.19 -4.67 8.98
CA GLY A 57 10.13 -3.21 8.99
C GLY A 57 11.52 -2.55 9.08
N LEU A 58 12.59 -3.26 8.72
CA LEU A 58 13.97 -2.81 8.74
C LEU A 58 14.43 -2.33 7.35
N PHE A 59 13.81 -1.26 6.85
CA PHE A 59 14.18 -0.60 5.58
C PHE A 59 14.36 0.91 5.75
N ASP A 60 15.17 1.55 4.89
CA ASP A 60 15.34 3.00 4.94
C ASP A 60 14.23 3.72 4.16
N VAL A 61 13.52 4.62 4.83
CA VAL A 61 12.41 5.39 4.24
C VAL A 61 12.91 6.37 3.18
N ASN A 62 14.19 6.74 3.18
CA ASN A 62 14.75 7.58 2.11
C ASN A 62 15.05 6.77 0.83
N THR A 63 15.01 5.44 0.90
CA THR A 63 15.40 4.54 -0.20
C THR A 63 14.33 3.47 -0.43
N LEU A 64 13.11 3.90 -0.78
CA LEU A 64 11.94 3.02 -0.93
C LEU A 64 12.03 2.01 -2.08
N LEU A 65 12.87 2.30 -3.08
CA LEU A 65 13.13 1.40 -4.20
C LEU A 65 13.76 0.08 -3.74
N THR A 66 14.53 0.10 -2.65
CA THR A 66 15.13 -1.10 -2.07
C THR A 66 14.03 -1.97 -1.45
N GLY A 67 13.76 -3.12 -2.08
CA GLY A 67 12.67 -4.02 -1.68
C GLY A 67 11.28 -3.58 -2.19
N ARG A 68 11.22 -2.64 -3.15
CA ARG A 68 10.02 -2.19 -3.84
C ARG A 68 8.89 -1.72 -2.91
N VAL A 69 9.26 -1.13 -1.77
CA VAL A 69 8.31 -0.52 -0.82
C VAL A 69 7.60 0.67 -1.46
N ASP A 70 8.21 1.30 -2.47
CA ASP A 70 7.60 2.35 -3.28
C ASP A 70 6.31 1.87 -3.97
N VAL A 71 6.26 0.61 -4.43
CA VAL A 71 5.06 0.02 -5.05
C VAL A 71 3.95 -0.12 -4.03
N LEU A 72 4.26 -0.63 -2.84
CA LEU A 72 3.30 -0.74 -1.73
C LEU A 72 2.71 0.64 -1.38
N ALA A 73 3.58 1.64 -1.23
CA ALA A 73 3.17 2.99 -0.89
C ALA A 73 2.26 3.61 -1.97
N ARG A 74 2.58 3.43 -3.26
CA ARG A 74 1.73 3.90 -4.37
C ARG A 74 0.38 3.17 -4.42
N CYS A 75 0.35 1.88 -4.12
CA CYS A 75 -0.91 1.12 -4.08
C CYS A 75 -1.82 1.63 -2.96
N VAL A 76 -1.27 1.84 -1.76
CA VAL A 76 -2.00 2.46 -0.64
C VAL A 76 -2.49 3.85 -1.00
N ASN A 77 -1.64 4.65 -1.66
CA ASN A 77 -2.02 5.99 -2.08
C ASN A 77 -3.22 5.96 -3.05
N ALA A 78 -3.12 5.14 -4.10
CA ALA A 78 -4.17 4.99 -5.11
C ALA A 78 -5.49 4.43 -4.56
N ALA A 79 -5.43 3.55 -3.56
CA ALA A 79 -6.62 2.94 -2.96
C ALA A 79 -7.37 3.89 -2.02
N LEU A 80 -6.65 4.70 -1.26
CA LEU A 80 -7.25 5.48 -0.17
C LEU A 80 -7.54 6.93 -0.54
N TRP A 81 -6.70 7.60 -1.32
CA TRP A 81 -6.79 9.06 -1.45
C TRP A 81 -7.72 9.53 -2.56
N VAL A 82 -8.44 10.60 -2.23
CA VAL A 82 -9.15 11.49 -3.15
C VAL A 82 -8.74 12.93 -2.85
N SER A 83 -9.15 13.88 -3.69
CA SER A 83 -8.73 15.29 -3.56
C SER A 83 -9.10 15.94 -2.22
N ASN A 84 -10.21 15.52 -1.61
CA ASN A 84 -10.77 16.11 -0.40
C ASN A 84 -10.74 15.19 0.82
N GLY A 85 -9.97 14.10 0.79
CA GLY A 85 -9.81 13.21 1.95
C GLY A 85 -9.44 11.78 1.60
N ILE A 86 -9.85 10.86 2.47
CA ILE A 86 -9.62 9.42 2.39
C ILE A 86 -10.96 8.72 2.15
N ARG A 87 -10.98 7.76 1.22
CA ARG A 87 -12.10 6.84 0.96
C ARG A 87 -12.31 5.96 2.19
N ARG A 88 -13.46 6.11 2.86
CA ARG A 88 -13.77 5.37 4.10
C ARG A 88 -14.32 3.97 3.83
N ASP A 89 -14.87 3.77 2.65
CA ASP A 89 -15.42 2.52 2.12
C ASP A 89 -14.34 1.58 1.55
N THR A 90 -13.09 2.03 1.45
CA THR A 90 -11.98 1.21 0.93
C THR A 90 -11.10 0.64 2.05
N THR A 91 -10.85 -0.65 2.00
CA THR A 91 -9.81 -1.32 2.79
C THR A 91 -8.77 -1.95 1.86
N ILE A 92 -7.49 -1.68 2.12
CA ILE A 92 -6.38 -2.27 1.36
C ILE A 92 -5.62 -3.30 2.21
N PHE A 93 -5.33 -4.44 1.60
CA PHE A 93 -4.57 -5.55 2.14
C PHE A 93 -3.30 -5.74 1.32
N LEU A 94 -2.14 -5.49 1.93
CA LEU A 94 -0.84 -5.74 1.33
C LEU A 94 -0.34 -7.10 1.82
N MET A 95 -0.40 -8.12 0.98
CA MET A 95 0.08 -9.47 1.29
C MET A 95 1.54 -9.59 0.90
N LEU A 96 2.42 -9.85 1.87
CA LEU A 96 3.87 -9.87 1.73
C LEU A 96 4.38 -11.32 1.70
N PHE A 97 4.73 -11.81 0.52
CA PHE A 97 5.30 -13.13 0.30
C PHE A 97 6.84 -13.07 0.20
N PRO A 98 7.57 -14.08 0.71
CA PRO A 98 7.11 -15.39 1.21
C PRO A 98 6.77 -15.45 2.71
N GLN A 99 6.65 -14.30 3.39
CA GLN A 99 6.50 -14.26 4.85
C GLN A 99 5.07 -14.48 5.34
N ASN A 100 4.09 -14.58 4.43
CA ASN A 100 2.65 -14.73 4.71
C ASN A 100 2.15 -13.71 5.74
N LEU A 101 2.62 -12.46 5.60
CA LEU A 101 2.19 -11.32 6.41
C LEU A 101 1.23 -10.47 5.60
N THR A 102 0.12 -10.05 6.19
CA THR A 102 -0.81 -9.11 5.55
C THR A 102 -0.90 -7.84 6.36
N VAL A 103 -0.53 -6.71 5.76
CA VAL A 103 -0.80 -5.38 6.34
C VAL A 103 -2.15 -4.93 5.85
N GLU A 104 -3.10 -4.77 6.77
CA GLU A 104 -4.42 -4.23 6.52
C GLU A 104 -4.45 -2.75 6.86
N ILE A 105 -5.04 -1.95 5.98
CA ILE A 105 -5.22 -0.51 6.16
C ILE A 105 -6.68 -0.16 5.84
N ARG A 106 -7.43 0.25 6.87
CA ARG A 106 -8.86 0.58 6.80
C ARG A 106 -9.06 2.07 6.59
N GLY A 107 -9.60 2.48 5.45
CA GLY A 107 -9.84 3.88 5.16
C GLY A 107 -10.75 4.60 6.17
N GLU A 108 -11.69 3.87 6.78
CA GLU A 108 -12.58 4.40 7.83
C GLU A 108 -11.83 4.89 9.07
N ASP A 109 -10.82 4.13 9.51
CA ASP A 109 -10.14 4.33 10.79
C ASP A 109 -8.85 5.16 10.67
N VAL A 110 -8.27 5.28 9.48
CA VAL A 110 -6.98 5.95 9.26
C VAL A 110 -7.03 7.43 9.64
N LYS A 111 -6.07 7.87 10.46
CA LYS A 111 -5.87 9.28 10.80
C LYS A 111 -4.40 9.69 10.73
N GLY A 112 -4.16 10.94 10.33
CA GLY A 112 -2.82 11.54 10.27
C GLY A 112 -1.91 11.01 9.16
N LEU A 113 -2.42 10.13 8.28
CA LEU A 113 -1.73 9.70 7.07
C LEU A 113 -1.74 10.85 6.06
N ASN A 114 -0.65 11.01 5.32
CA ASN A 114 -0.53 11.94 4.19
C ASN A 114 -0.34 11.14 2.88
N PRO A 115 -0.71 11.70 1.71
CA PRO A 115 -0.64 11.01 0.40
C PRO A 115 0.78 10.88 -0.16
N ASP A 116 1.83 11.11 0.63
CA ASP A 116 3.22 10.97 0.20
C ASP A 116 3.77 9.58 0.51
N GLU A 117 4.55 9.03 -0.45
CA GLU A 117 5.11 7.68 -0.33
C GLU A 117 5.95 7.50 0.94
N ARG A 118 6.64 8.56 1.36
CA ARG A 118 7.52 8.57 2.54
C ARG A 118 6.72 8.42 3.84
N THR A 119 5.63 9.16 4.01
CA THR A 119 4.76 9.04 5.19
C THR A 119 4.08 7.68 5.22
N ILE A 120 3.56 7.20 4.09
CA ILE A 120 2.98 5.85 4.02
C ILE A 120 4.02 4.79 4.41
N ALA A 121 5.25 4.89 3.89
CA ALA A 121 6.34 3.99 4.22
C ALA A 121 6.73 4.04 5.72
N LEU A 122 6.67 5.21 6.37
CA LEU A 122 6.87 5.33 7.83
C LEU A 122 5.79 4.56 8.63
N TYR A 123 4.53 4.63 8.19
CA TYR A 123 3.44 3.91 8.83
C TYR A 123 3.55 2.39 8.61
N LEU A 124 3.88 1.96 7.39
CA LEU A 124 4.16 0.55 7.07
C LEU A 124 5.32 0.02 7.92
N GLN A 125 6.43 0.77 7.97
CA GLN A 125 7.59 0.45 8.80
C GLN A 125 7.21 0.25 10.26
N ARG A 126 6.48 1.21 10.83
CA ARG A 126 6.04 1.14 12.23
C ARG A 126 5.14 -0.08 12.49
N THR A 127 4.20 -0.35 11.58
CA THR A 127 3.27 -1.48 11.69
C THR A 127 4.02 -2.82 11.70
N LEU A 128 4.95 -3.00 10.76
CA LEU A 128 5.77 -4.21 10.67
C LEU A 128 6.71 -4.39 11.87
N LEU A 129 7.33 -3.30 12.35
CA LEU A 129 8.21 -3.34 13.52
C LEU A 129 7.49 -3.71 14.82
N VAL A 130 6.33 -3.10 15.08
CA VAL A 130 5.48 -3.41 16.24
C VAL A 130 5.02 -4.87 16.14
N GLY A 131 4.63 -5.28 14.95
CA GLY A 131 4.32 -6.66 14.61
C GLY A 131 5.43 -7.64 14.98
N SER A 132 6.65 -7.44 14.47
CA SER A 132 7.80 -8.33 14.71
C SER A 132 8.25 -8.36 16.17
N SER A 133 8.12 -7.24 16.89
CA SER A 133 8.48 -7.17 18.32
C SER A 133 7.50 -7.97 19.19
N THR A 134 6.20 -7.84 18.92
CA THR A 134 5.15 -8.58 19.64
C THR A 134 5.31 -10.09 19.45
N HIS A 135 5.69 -10.52 18.25
CA HIS A 135 5.91 -11.93 17.95
C HIS A 135 7.17 -12.50 18.59
N ARG A 136 8.29 -11.76 18.59
CA ARG A 136 9.50 -12.19 19.31
C ARG A 136 9.23 -12.35 20.81
N ASN A 137 8.50 -11.43 21.42
CA ASN A 137 8.10 -11.57 22.83
C ASN A 137 7.20 -12.79 23.05
N ARG A 138 6.22 -13.06 22.17
CA ARG A 138 5.40 -14.30 22.24
C ARG A 138 6.25 -15.56 22.11
N ILE A 139 7.13 -15.65 21.11
CA ILE A 139 8.02 -16.81 20.94
C ILE A 139 8.89 -17.01 22.18
N CYS A 140 9.47 -15.94 22.77
CA CYS A 140 10.27 -16.06 23.99
C CYS A 140 9.44 -16.51 25.20
N ILE A 141 8.16 -16.14 25.29
CA ILE A 141 7.25 -16.59 26.35
C ILE A 141 6.87 -18.07 26.13
N ASP A 142 6.54 -18.44 24.89
CA ASP A 142 6.19 -19.82 24.54
C ASP A 142 7.41 -20.76 24.68
N SER A 143 8.60 -20.29 24.30
CA SER A 143 9.85 -21.01 24.49
C SER A 143 10.21 -21.13 25.96
N THR A 144 9.98 -20.13 26.81
CA THR A 144 10.20 -20.26 28.27
C THR A 144 9.18 -21.16 28.96
N ILE A 145 7.95 -21.27 28.43
CA ILE A 145 6.96 -22.26 28.88
C ILE A 145 7.37 -23.68 28.46
N THR A 146 7.94 -23.83 27.27
CA THR A 146 8.38 -25.13 26.71
C THR A 146 9.74 -25.58 27.29
N GLU A 147 10.66 -24.65 27.55
CA GLU A 147 11.97 -24.86 28.18
C GLU A 147 11.86 -25.29 29.66
N LYS A 148 10.71 -25.08 30.31
CA LYS A 148 10.44 -25.68 31.62
C LYS A 148 10.23 -27.21 31.55
N LYS A 149 10.07 -27.80 30.36
CA LYS A 149 9.90 -29.25 30.19
C LYS A 149 11.09 -29.99 29.56
N GLU A 150 12.03 -29.33 28.91
CA GLU A 150 13.21 -30.02 28.34
C GLU A 150 14.50 -29.21 28.53
N LYS A 151 15.09 -29.29 29.73
CA LYS A 151 16.51 -29.01 29.90
C LYS A 151 17.31 -30.26 29.49
N LEU A 152 17.61 -30.40 28.20
CA LEU A 152 18.69 -31.26 27.75
C LEU A 152 19.87 -30.38 27.29
N LYS A 153 21.00 -30.55 27.99
CA LYS A 153 22.28 -29.89 27.75
C LYS A 153 22.73 -30.11 26.30
N VAL A 154 22.99 -29.02 25.58
CA VAL A 154 23.85 -29.05 24.38
C VAL A 154 25.13 -28.29 24.71
N CYS A 155 26.24 -29.03 24.85
CA CYS A 155 27.58 -28.47 24.91
C CYS A 155 27.92 -27.86 23.55
N ASN A 156 28.20 -26.56 23.52
CA ASN A 156 28.73 -25.90 22.33
C ASN A 156 30.26 -26.06 22.27
N ASP A 157 30.73 -27.30 22.09
CA ASP A 157 32.10 -27.54 21.61
C ASP A 157 32.06 -27.60 20.09
N ARG A 158 32.01 -26.42 19.45
CA ARG A 158 32.35 -26.29 18.03
C ARG A 158 33.44 -25.24 17.91
N PRO A 159 34.67 -25.61 17.53
CA PRO A 159 35.74 -24.64 17.35
C PRO A 159 35.33 -23.64 16.27
N LEU A 160 35.51 -22.36 16.56
CA LEU A 160 35.35 -21.29 15.58
C LEU A 160 36.35 -21.55 14.45
N ILE A 161 35.87 -22.05 13.32
CA ILE A 161 36.64 -22.06 12.08
C ILE A 161 36.78 -20.60 11.66
N VAL A 162 37.86 -19.97 12.10
CA VAL A 162 38.28 -18.65 11.63
C VAL A 162 38.70 -18.86 10.17
N ASN A 163 37.86 -18.39 9.25
CA ASN A 163 38.10 -18.50 7.83
C ASN A 163 39.43 -17.77 7.49
N PRO A 164 40.49 -18.48 7.04
CA PRO A 164 41.82 -17.91 6.86
C PRO A 164 41.94 -17.01 5.62
N HIS A 165 40.90 -16.94 4.79
CA HIS A 165 40.80 -16.02 3.66
C HIS A 165 39.83 -14.89 3.97
N LYS A 166 40.37 -13.87 4.66
CA LYS A 166 39.76 -12.54 4.73
C LYS A 166 39.88 -11.91 3.34
N PRO A 167 38.77 -11.66 2.61
CA PRO A 167 38.87 -10.96 1.33
C PRO A 167 39.56 -9.61 1.57
N GLY A 168 40.41 -9.22 0.62
CA GLY A 168 41.29 -8.05 0.69
C GLY A 168 40.58 -6.79 1.19
N SER A 169 41.35 -5.85 1.72
CA SER A 169 40.80 -4.66 2.37
C SER A 169 39.77 -3.96 1.48
N ARG A 170 38.48 -4.01 1.87
CA ARG A 170 37.40 -3.23 1.24
C ARG A 170 37.88 -1.82 0.92
N SER A 171 37.49 -1.30 -0.24
CA SER A 171 37.94 0.01 -0.69
C SER A 171 37.56 1.10 0.34
N LYS A 172 38.29 2.22 0.38
CA LYS A 172 37.97 3.31 1.32
C LYS A 172 36.54 3.83 1.11
N SER A 173 36.06 3.84 -0.13
CA SER A 173 34.68 4.20 -0.50
C SER A 173 33.67 3.20 0.04
N GLU A 174 33.86 1.89 -0.16
CA GLU A 174 32.99 0.84 0.40
C GLU A 174 32.91 0.90 1.92
N LYS A 175 34.05 1.05 2.60
CA LYS A 175 34.10 1.19 4.06
C LYS A 175 33.34 2.43 4.54
N LYS A 176 33.36 3.53 3.78
CA LYS A 176 32.61 4.75 4.08
C LYS A 176 31.11 4.53 3.87
N ALA A 177 30.70 3.92 2.76
CA ALA A 177 29.31 3.58 2.47
C ALA A 177 28.69 2.71 3.58
N LEU A 178 29.37 1.61 3.94
CA LEU A 178 28.94 0.71 5.02
C LEU A 178 28.84 1.40 6.38
N ARG A 179 29.75 2.35 6.67
CA ARG A 179 29.67 3.17 7.90
C ARG A 179 28.45 4.09 7.88
N THR A 180 28.14 4.70 6.74
CA THR A 180 26.97 5.56 6.57
C THR A 180 25.67 4.75 6.71
N GLU A 181 25.57 3.60 6.04
CA GLU A 181 24.43 2.67 6.16
C GLU A 181 24.25 2.20 7.60
N ARG A 182 25.34 1.83 8.27
CA ARG A 182 25.29 1.45 9.69
C ARG A 182 24.79 2.59 10.58
N LYS A 183 25.30 3.81 10.38
CA LYS A 183 24.83 5.00 11.13
C LYS A 183 23.37 5.31 10.83
N ALA A 184 22.94 5.20 9.57
CA ALA A 184 21.55 5.39 9.16
C ALA A 184 20.63 4.35 9.84
N ARG A 185 21.04 3.07 9.83
CA ARG A 185 20.34 1.98 10.51
C ARG A 185 20.27 2.20 12.03
N GLU A 186 21.38 2.60 12.67
CA GLU A 186 21.40 2.90 14.11
C GLU A 186 20.52 4.11 14.45
N ALA A 187 20.52 5.16 13.63
CA ALA A 187 19.67 6.33 13.80
C ALA A 187 18.18 6.00 13.61
N MET A 188 17.86 5.19 12.60
CA MET A 188 16.53 4.63 12.36
C MET A 188 16.07 3.84 13.58
N LEU A 189 16.86 2.86 14.06
CA LEU A 189 16.54 2.08 15.25
C LEU A 189 16.36 2.93 16.51
N ARG A 190 17.11 4.04 16.66
CA ARG A 190 16.93 4.99 17.77
C ARG A 190 15.61 5.74 17.68
N ARG A 191 15.23 6.25 16.50
CA ARG A 191 13.92 6.90 16.29
C ARG A 191 12.78 5.94 16.60
N ILE A 192 12.92 4.70 16.13
CA ILE A 192 11.96 3.62 16.38
C ILE A 192 11.87 3.31 17.87
N ARG A 193 12.99 3.13 18.59
CA ARG A 193 12.96 2.87 20.04
C ARG A 193 12.29 4.00 20.82
N LYS A 194 12.49 5.24 20.38
CA LYS A 194 11.81 6.41 20.97
C LYS A 194 10.30 6.38 20.70
N SER A 195 9.87 5.93 19.53
CA SER A 195 8.44 5.79 19.19
C SER A 195 7.80 4.50 19.74
N MET A 196 8.58 3.46 20.02
CA MET A 196 8.11 2.17 20.54
C MET A 196 7.63 2.20 22.00
N ASN A 197 7.77 3.32 22.71
CA ASN A 197 7.00 3.52 23.94
C ASN A 197 5.49 3.43 23.68
N GLU A 198 5.06 3.65 22.44
CA GLU A 198 3.73 3.31 21.95
C GLU A 198 3.78 1.91 21.30
N THR A 199 3.37 0.88 22.05
CA THR A 199 3.25 -0.51 21.59
C THR A 199 2.07 -0.76 20.65
N THR A 200 1.31 0.29 20.34
CA THR A 200 0.09 0.21 19.54
C THR A 200 0.38 0.40 18.05
N PHE A 201 -0.37 -0.32 17.22
CA PHE A 201 -0.39 -0.08 15.78
C PHE A 201 -0.87 1.36 15.49
N PRO A 202 -0.40 1.98 14.39
CA PRO A 202 -0.99 3.22 13.90
C PRO A 202 -2.51 3.07 13.71
N GLN A 203 -3.27 4.15 13.89
CA GLN A 203 -4.72 4.09 13.78
C GLN A 203 -5.14 3.67 12.36
N GLY A 204 -6.01 2.66 12.26
CA GLY A 204 -6.47 2.09 11.00
C GLY A 204 -5.51 1.10 10.34
N PHE A 205 -4.38 0.77 10.99
CA PHE A 205 -3.45 -0.26 10.53
C PHE A 205 -3.58 -1.52 11.40
N ALA A 206 -3.64 -2.67 10.76
CA ALA A 206 -3.57 -3.98 11.40
C ALA A 206 -2.56 -4.88 10.69
N LEU A 207 -2.01 -5.84 11.43
CA LEU A 207 -1.08 -6.83 10.89
C LEU A 207 -1.58 -8.23 11.18
N HIS A 208 -1.74 -9.00 10.11
CA HIS A 208 -2.10 -10.41 10.17
C HIS A 208 -0.88 -11.27 9.84
N ARG A 209 -0.77 -12.40 10.56
CA ARG A 209 0.32 -13.37 10.40
C ARG A 209 -0.26 -14.69 9.90
N ASP A 210 0.59 -15.44 9.21
CA ASP A 210 0.25 -16.75 8.64
C ASP A 210 -1.04 -16.65 7.81
N ASP A 211 -1.07 -15.61 6.97
CA ASP A 211 -2.22 -15.26 6.14
C ASP A 211 -1.91 -15.59 4.68
N SER A 212 -2.70 -16.49 4.11
CA SER A 212 -2.65 -16.88 2.71
C SER A 212 -3.82 -16.27 1.96
N LEU A 213 -3.71 -16.17 0.63
CA LEU A 213 -4.79 -15.62 -0.20
C LEU A 213 -6.13 -16.35 0.06
N ILE A 214 -6.07 -17.68 0.12
CA ILE A 214 -7.21 -18.56 0.41
C ILE A 214 -7.86 -18.20 1.75
N LYS A 215 -7.06 -18.04 2.80
CA LYS A 215 -7.54 -17.71 4.15
C LYS A 215 -8.15 -16.31 4.20
N ARG A 216 -7.53 -15.35 3.50
CA ARG A 216 -8.03 -13.97 3.40
C ARG A 216 -9.37 -13.90 2.69
N MET A 217 -9.50 -14.56 1.54
CA MET A 217 -10.77 -14.63 0.80
C MET A 217 -11.88 -15.27 1.65
N ALA A 218 -11.58 -16.39 2.32
CA ALA A 218 -12.53 -17.02 3.24
C ALA A 218 -12.91 -16.13 4.44
N SER A 219 -12.02 -15.23 4.89
CA SER A 219 -12.33 -14.26 5.95
C SER A 219 -13.28 -13.17 5.44
N LEU A 220 -12.99 -12.61 4.27
CA LEU A 220 -13.83 -11.56 3.66
C LEU A 220 -15.24 -12.09 3.35
N GLU A 221 -15.35 -13.33 2.87
CA GLU A 221 -16.65 -13.98 2.63
C GLU A 221 -17.46 -14.19 3.91
N LYS A 222 -16.79 -14.46 5.04
CA LYS A 222 -17.47 -14.59 6.34
C LYS A 222 -17.97 -13.25 6.86
N GLU A 223 -17.24 -12.18 6.60
CA GLU A 223 -17.64 -10.81 6.94
C GLU A 223 -18.85 -10.39 6.09
N ASP A 224 -18.87 -10.77 4.80
CA ASP A 224 -19.88 -10.37 3.82
C ASP A 224 -21.19 -11.20 3.86
N ASN A 225 -21.14 -12.46 4.32
CA ASN A 225 -22.30 -13.37 4.44
C ASN A 225 -23.46 -12.84 5.32
N LYS A 226 -23.29 -11.69 5.98
CA LYS A 226 -24.35 -11.00 6.72
C LYS A 226 -25.16 -10.02 5.88
N LEU A 227 -24.75 -9.61 4.66
CA LEU A 227 -25.51 -8.56 3.94
C LEU A 227 -25.49 -8.51 2.40
N SER A 228 -24.66 -9.25 1.64
CA SER A 228 -24.68 -9.12 0.16
C SER A 228 -23.82 -10.13 -0.61
N SER A 229 -24.08 -10.27 -1.91
CA SER A 229 -23.15 -10.88 -2.87
C SER A 229 -21.83 -10.10 -2.92
N THR A 230 -20.70 -10.80 -2.99
CA THR A 230 -19.36 -10.22 -3.13
C THR A 230 -18.87 -10.44 -4.57
N GLY A 231 -18.56 -9.37 -5.29
CA GLY A 231 -17.90 -9.46 -6.61
C GLY A 231 -16.39 -9.54 -6.42
N VAL A 232 -15.74 -10.62 -6.87
CA VAL A 232 -14.27 -10.73 -6.84
C VAL A 232 -13.71 -10.54 -8.25
N LEU A 233 -12.86 -9.53 -8.41
CA LEU A 233 -12.23 -9.17 -9.67
C LEU A 233 -10.73 -9.47 -9.62
N MET A 234 -10.27 -10.33 -10.51
CA MET A 234 -8.86 -10.60 -10.77
C MET A 234 -8.43 -9.87 -12.03
N PHE A 235 -7.37 -9.08 -11.93
CA PHE A 235 -6.91 -8.28 -13.07
C PHE A 235 -5.89 -9.04 -13.90
N GLU A 236 -6.17 -9.16 -15.19
CA GLU A 236 -5.31 -9.82 -16.16
C GLU A 236 -5.54 -9.23 -17.55
N GLU A 237 -4.48 -9.14 -18.35
CA GLU A 237 -4.49 -8.51 -19.67
C GLU A 237 -5.43 -9.24 -20.64
N SER A 238 -5.56 -10.57 -20.50
CA SER A 238 -6.41 -11.42 -21.36
C SER A 238 -7.87 -11.56 -20.87
N GLY A 239 -8.23 -10.88 -19.78
CA GLY A 239 -9.58 -10.91 -19.22
C GLY A 239 -10.61 -10.11 -20.02
N ASP A 240 -11.88 -10.20 -19.60
CA ASP A 240 -12.97 -9.42 -20.18
C ASP A 240 -12.80 -7.94 -19.86
N SER A 241 -13.28 -7.04 -20.73
CA SER A 241 -13.23 -5.60 -20.46
C SER A 241 -13.90 -5.27 -19.12
N LEU A 242 -13.19 -4.56 -18.23
CA LEU A 242 -13.74 -4.18 -16.92
C LEU A 242 -15.06 -3.42 -17.06
N TRP A 243 -15.18 -2.58 -18.10
CA TRP A 243 -16.40 -1.81 -18.35
C TRP A 243 -17.60 -2.73 -18.57
N ASP A 244 -17.47 -3.72 -19.44
CA ASP A 244 -18.55 -4.63 -19.80
C ASP A 244 -18.97 -5.48 -18.60
N VAL A 245 -17.99 -5.90 -17.78
CA VAL A 245 -18.26 -6.67 -16.56
C VAL A 245 -19.00 -5.85 -15.51
N ILE A 246 -18.60 -4.59 -15.30
CA ILE A 246 -19.27 -3.70 -14.35
C ILE A 246 -20.67 -3.30 -14.84
N GLU A 247 -20.87 -3.12 -16.15
CA GLU A 247 -22.18 -2.75 -16.72
C GLU A 247 -23.17 -3.92 -16.72
N ALA A 248 -22.70 -5.14 -16.98
CA ALA A 248 -23.54 -6.33 -16.99
C ALA A 248 -24.00 -6.78 -15.60
N GLU A 249 -23.27 -6.42 -14.54
CA GLU A 249 -23.63 -6.76 -13.17
C GLU A 249 -24.26 -5.60 -12.41
N THR A 250 -25.36 -5.89 -11.73
CA THR A 250 -25.79 -5.02 -10.63
C THR A 250 -24.71 -5.05 -9.55
N ILE A 251 -24.09 -3.92 -9.25
CA ILE A 251 -22.95 -3.83 -8.34
C ILE A 251 -23.28 -4.52 -7.02
N SER A 252 -22.49 -5.54 -6.72
CA SER A 252 -22.44 -6.20 -5.42
C SER A 252 -22.07 -5.17 -4.34
N ALA A 253 -22.73 -5.23 -3.18
CA ALA A 253 -22.47 -4.27 -2.11
C ALA A 253 -21.05 -4.41 -1.53
N THR A 254 -20.31 -5.46 -1.89
CA THR A 254 -18.85 -5.52 -1.68
C THR A 254 -18.12 -5.94 -2.94
N THR A 255 -17.11 -5.19 -3.33
CA THR A 255 -16.23 -5.52 -4.47
C THR A 255 -14.82 -5.74 -3.98
N THR A 256 -14.26 -6.90 -4.26
CA THR A 256 -12.88 -7.26 -3.90
C THR A 256 -12.02 -7.29 -5.17
N LEU A 257 -10.99 -6.46 -5.20
CA LEU A 257 -9.99 -6.38 -6.26
C LEU A 257 -8.78 -7.20 -5.85
N ILE A 258 -8.33 -8.13 -6.69
CA ILE A 258 -7.12 -8.90 -6.48
C ILE A 258 -6.12 -8.51 -7.56
N LEU A 259 -4.95 -8.05 -7.14
CA LEU A 259 -3.92 -7.49 -8.00
C LEU A 259 -2.55 -8.06 -7.64
N GLY A 260 -1.75 -8.37 -8.67
CA GLY A 260 -0.33 -8.64 -8.52
C GLY A 260 0.50 -7.38 -8.32
N ASP A 261 1.72 -7.54 -7.81
CA ASP A 261 2.75 -6.50 -7.81
C ASP A 261 3.48 -6.43 -9.18
N GLN A 262 4.69 -5.87 -9.21
CA GLN A 262 5.51 -5.81 -10.43
C GLN A 262 5.88 -7.18 -11.04
N ILE A 263 5.73 -8.28 -10.29
CA ILE A 263 6.04 -9.64 -10.77
C ILE A 263 4.77 -10.29 -11.35
N GLY A 264 3.59 -9.89 -10.86
CA GLY A 264 2.31 -10.50 -11.20
C GLY A 264 1.83 -11.46 -10.11
N TYR A 265 1.10 -12.50 -10.51
CA TYR A 265 0.61 -13.55 -9.62
C TYR A 265 1.61 -14.70 -9.52
N ALA A 266 1.71 -15.34 -8.36
CA ALA A 266 2.37 -16.63 -8.28
C ALA A 266 1.53 -17.68 -9.02
N PRO A 267 2.13 -18.69 -9.68
CA PRO A 267 1.39 -19.72 -10.41
C PRO A 267 0.34 -20.44 -9.55
N CYS A 268 0.65 -20.71 -8.28
CA CYS A 268 -0.28 -21.34 -7.36
C CYS A 268 -1.49 -20.47 -7.00
N ASP A 269 -1.30 -19.15 -6.91
CA ASP A 269 -2.39 -18.21 -6.62
C ASP A 269 -3.26 -18.02 -7.86
N GLU A 270 -2.65 -17.95 -9.05
CA GLU A 270 -3.36 -17.89 -10.33
C GLU A 270 -4.20 -19.14 -10.57
N GLU A 271 -3.63 -20.34 -10.42
CA GLU A 271 -4.37 -21.60 -10.53
C GLU A 271 -5.55 -21.67 -9.55
N TYR A 272 -5.33 -21.22 -8.31
CA TYR A 272 -6.40 -21.16 -7.31
C TYR A 272 -7.53 -20.20 -7.71
N LEU A 273 -7.20 -18.98 -8.14
CA LEU A 273 -8.17 -17.96 -8.52
C LEU A 273 -8.97 -18.37 -9.76
N VAL A 274 -8.30 -18.90 -10.78
CA VAL A 274 -8.94 -19.40 -12.00
C VAL A 274 -9.84 -20.61 -11.70
N GLY A 275 -9.47 -21.45 -10.73
CA GLY A 275 -10.27 -22.57 -10.26
C GLY A 275 -11.59 -22.16 -9.58
N GLN A 276 -11.75 -20.91 -9.14
CA GLN A 276 -12.98 -20.41 -8.51
C GLN A 276 -14.03 -19.95 -9.54
N ILE A 277 -14.47 -20.88 -10.39
CA ILE A 277 -15.42 -20.63 -11.49
C ILE A 277 -16.71 -19.99 -10.96
N GLY A 278 -17.14 -18.89 -11.59
CA GLY A 278 -18.36 -18.17 -11.26
C GLY A 278 -18.24 -17.19 -10.09
N LYS A 279 -17.14 -17.25 -9.33
CA LYS A 279 -16.90 -16.37 -8.19
C LYS A 279 -15.85 -15.29 -8.47
N VAL A 280 -14.76 -15.69 -9.12
CA VAL A 280 -13.69 -14.78 -9.53
C VAL A 280 -13.85 -14.47 -11.01
N LYS A 281 -13.91 -13.18 -11.35
CA LYS A 281 -13.96 -12.70 -12.72
C LYS A 281 -12.62 -12.16 -13.16
N ARG A 282 -12.15 -12.60 -14.32
CA ARG A 282 -10.93 -12.11 -14.95
C ARG A 282 -11.26 -10.86 -15.76
N VAL A 283 -10.66 -9.74 -15.39
CA VAL A 283 -10.94 -8.44 -16.01
C VAL A 283 -9.67 -7.79 -16.55
N SER A 284 -9.79 -7.16 -17.71
CA SER A 284 -8.75 -6.39 -18.38
C SER A 284 -9.10 -4.90 -18.35
N LEU A 285 -8.08 -4.07 -18.15
CA LEU A 285 -8.16 -2.61 -18.21
C LEU A 285 -7.74 -2.04 -19.56
N GLY A 286 -7.37 -2.92 -20.50
CA GLY A 286 -6.89 -2.56 -21.82
C GLY A 286 -5.63 -3.34 -22.23
N PRO A 287 -5.07 -3.02 -23.40
CA PRO A 287 -3.97 -3.79 -23.99
C PRO A 287 -2.60 -3.51 -23.38
N LEU A 288 -2.47 -2.50 -22.53
CA LEU A 288 -1.20 -2.12 -21.91
C LEU A 288 -1.06 -2.75 -20.53
N SER A 289 0.12 -3.26 -20.23
CA SER A 289 0.48 -3.71 -18.88
C SER A 289 0.68 -2.48 -17.98
N LEU A 290 -0.28 -2.25 -17.07
CA LEU A 290 -0.31 -1.08 -16.19
C LEU A 290 0.36 -1.37 -14.85
N LEU A 291 0.80 -0.31 -14.18
CA LEU A 291 1.23 -0.42 -12.79
C LEU A 291 0.03 -0.74 -11.90
N THR A 292 0.22 -1.56 -10.87
CA THR A 292 -0.82 -1.94 -9.91
C THR A 292 -1.60 -0.75 -9.36
N SER A 293 -0.93 0.37 -9.04
CA SER A 293 -1.57 1.59 -8.55
C SER A 293 -2.46 2.27 -9.60
N GLN A 294 -2.12 2.17 -10.89
CA GLN A 294 -2.95 2.67 -11.98
C GLN A 294 -4.20 1.80 -12.13
N CYS A 295 -4.07 0.48 -12.01
CA CYS A 295 -5.21 -0.45 -12.03
C CYS A 295 -6.23 -0.11 -10.93
N ILE A 296 -5.76 0.15 -9.70
CA ILE A 296 -6.60 0.58 -8.58
C ILE A 296 -7.33 1.89 -8.93
N THR A 297 -6.60 2.87 -9.45
CA THR A 297 -7.15 4.20 -9.77
C THR A 297 -8.25 4.11 -10.83
N ILE A 298 -8.00 3.37 -11.92
CA ILE A 298 -8.96 3.18 -13.01
C ILE A 298 -10.19 2.42 -12.52
N THR A 299 -10.00 1.38 -11.71
CA THR A 299 -11.13 0.62 -11.15
C THR A 299 -11.98 1.50 -10.24
N HIS A 300 -11.37 2.31 -9.38
CA HIS A 300 -12.11 3.28 -8.57
C HIS A 300 -12.90 4.26 -9.43
N HIS A 301 -12.35 4.75 -10.54
CA HIS A 301 -13.08 5.62 -11.46
C HIS A 301 -14.36 4.96 -11.99
N TYR A 302 -14.28 3.70 -12.41
CA TYR A 302 -15.44 2.97 -12.91
C TYR A 302 -16.48 2.66 -11.83
N LEU A 303 -16.04 2.23 -10.65
CA LEU A 303 -16.94 2.01 -9.51
C LEU A 303 -17.62 3.30 -9.03
N ASP A 304 -16.90 4.44 -9.09
CA ASP A 304 -17.46 5.74 -8.74
C ASP A 304 -18.55 6.19 -9.72
N ARG A 305 -18.39 5.91 -11.03
CA ARG A 305 -19.38 6.23 -12.08
C ARG A 305 -20.74 5.56 -11.84
N GLN A 306 -20.73 4.34 -11.35
CA GLN A 306 -21.95 3.57 -11.13
C GLN A 306 -22.62 3.95 -9.81
N ALA A 307 -21.84 4.35 -8.80
CA ALA A 307 -22.39 4.79 -7.52
C ALA A 307 -23.18 6.11 -7.62
N THR A 308 -22.94 6.94 -8.63
CA THR A 308 -23.71 8.17 -8.88
C THR A 308 -25.10 7.92 -9.46
N ASP A 309 -25.36 6.74 -10.02
CA ASP A 309 -26.63 6.42 -10.69
C ASP A 309 -27.71 5.91 -9.71
N VAL A 310 -27.35 5.68 -8.43
CA VAL A 310 -28.31 5.42 -7.36
C VAL A 310 -28.84 6.76 -6.83
N THR A 311 -29.96 7.17 -7.42
CA THR A 311 -30.60 8.48 -7.24
C THR A 311 -31.12 8.67 -5.82
#